data_AF-A0A948CW33-F1
#
_entry.id   AF-A0A948CW33-F1
#
_cell.length_a   1.000
_cell.length_b   1.000
_cell.length_c   1.000
_cell.angle_alpha   90.00
_cell.angle_beta   90.00
_cell.angle_gamma   90.00
#
_symmetry.space_group_name_H-M   'P 1'
#
loop_
_entity.id
_entity.type
_entity.pdbx_description
1 polymer ?
#
loop_
_entity_poly.entity_id
_entity_poly.type
_entity_poly.pdbx_seq_one_letter_code
_entity_poly.pdbx_strand_id
1 'polypeptide(L)'
;MIKNKNGFSLIIVIFAMMLLAVLGWSLAVLQSSDFESSARLVNSESALYLAEAGGQWGLKQLIDSFECSDSVWGSLQTVIHSFPNLGQYEVNCDCPTCPGLQGNPQYCNGCSEIVITSTGYIPSQSSPRALRKVEVTISQGLFSNVVSGGTLFNWHNTGGHYVDIDGDLQSPNFEGDDADSFLNEEGQDYGPNLPAGDGTRTRGPTSMPAIDMSYFEDYAANVKGQVFNGNRTFDHKDNLNNKGVYYVRGRVTLDVSGGDINANHTTIISEGDIRIQGAGALNMKAYVDSSAHETLPNLATENGDIIFFDDPAGATDNQKRDARKFDGLIFTRTGDVIIRYINGVAVMGLNIELWGSIELEYNPRYVDTQGFIRGTIEVMDWKEQ
;
A
#
# COMPACT_ATOMS: atom_id res chain seq x y z
N MET A 1 50.81 29.60 -83.31
CA MET A 1 50.47 29.90 -81.90
C MET A 1 49.26 29.05 -81.50
N ILE A 2 49.50 27.77 -81.16
CA ILE A 2 48.43 26.82 -80.81
C ILE A 2 48.14 27.00 -79.33
N LYS A 3 47.01 27.64 -79.00
CA LYS A 3 46.57 27.82 -77.61
C LYS A 3 46.10 26.46 -77.06
N ASN A 4 46.93 25.88 -76.20
CA ASN A 4 46.67 24.62 -75.50
C ASN A 4 45.54 24.81 -74.47
N LYS A 5 44.28 24.64 -74.89
CA LYS A 5 43.07 24.79 -74.03
C LYS A 5 42.67 23.52 -73.27
N ASN A 6 43.41 22.43 -73.40
CA ASN A 6 43.01 21.12 -72.85
C ASN A 6 43.45 20.88 -71.40
N GLY A 7 44.30 21.73 -70.81
CA GLY A 7 44.75 21.59 -69.42
C GLY A 7 43.70 21.99 -68.36
N PHE A 8 42.77 22.89 -68.70
CA PHE A 8 41.77 23.40 -67.77
C PHE A 8 40.63 22.38 -67.51
N SER A 9 40.30 21.56 -68.51
CA SER A 9 39.26 20.52 -68.38
C SER A 9 39.66 19.42 -67.39
N LEU A 10 40.94 19.06 -67.30
CA LEU A 10 41.42 18.02 -66.39
C LEU A 10 41.29 18.45 -64.92
N ILE A 11 41.64 19.71 -64.63
CA ILE A 11 41.58 20.27 -63.28
C ILE A 11 40.13 20.30 -62.78
N ILE A 12 39.18 20.67 -63.63
CA ILE A 12 37.75 20.68 -63.28
C ILE A 12 37.25 19.27 -62.95
N VAL A 13 37.64 18.26 -63.74
CA VAL A 13 37.22 16.86 -63.50
C VAL A 13 37.79 16.33 -62.19
N ILE A 14 39.06 16.59 -61.89
CA ILE A 14 39.68 16.19 -60.61
C ILE A 14 38.98 16.88 -59.44
N PHE A 15 38.69 18.17 -59.56
CA PHE A 15 37.98 18.92 -58.52
C PHE A 15 36.56 18.40 -58.31
N ALA A 16 35.84 18.08 -59.38
CA ALA A 16 34.51 17.48 -59.31
C ALA A 16 34.54 16.08 -58.69
N MET A 17 35.50 15.23 -59.05
CA MET A 17 35.69 13.91 -58.45
C MET A 17 36.01 14.00 -56.95
N MET A 18 36.87 14.95 -56.56
CA MET A 18 37.23 15.16 -55.16
C MET A 18 36.04 15.69 -54.35
N LEU A 19 35.24 16.61 -54.91
CA LEU A 19 34.03 17.13 -54.29
C LEU A 19 32.97 16.04 -54.11
N LEU A 20 32.77 15.18 -55.13
CA LEU A 20 31.88 14.02 -55.04
C LEU A 20 32.37 12.99 -54.01
N ALA A 21 33.67 12.77 -53.88
CA ALA A 21 34.24 11.87 -52.88
C ALA A 21 33.99 12.39 -51.44
N VAL A 22 34.16 13.70 -51.22
CA VAL A 22 33.87 14.32 -49.91
C VAL A 22 32.37 14.27 -49.58
N LEU A 23 31.50 14.53 -50.56
CA LEU A 23 30.04 14.41 -50.38
C LEU A 23 29.60 12.96 -50.14
N GLY A 24 30.21 12.00 -50.82
CA GLY A 24 29.94 10.58 -50.60
C GLY A 24 30.37 10.12 -49.20
N TRP A 25 31.53 10.57 -48.74
CA TRP A 25 32.01 10.29 -47.38
C TRP A 25 31.12 10.92 -46.31
N SER A 26 30.73 12.19 -46.46
CA SER A 26 29.87 12.86 -45.48
C SER A 26 28.49 12.20 -45.39
N LEU A 27 27.91 11.76 -46.52
CA LEU A 27 26.64 11.03 -46.53
C LEU A 27 26.74 9.68 -45.80
N ALA A 28 27.83 8.93 -46.02
CA ALA A 28 28.05 7.65 -45.35
C ALA A 28 28.20 7.82 -43.83
N VAL A 29 28.92 8.86 -43.39
CA VAL A 29 29.07 9.19 -41.97
C VAL A 29 27.72 9.58 -41.35
N LEU A 30 26.94 10.43 -42.01
CA LEU A 30 25.60 10.82 -41.53
C LEU A 30 24.67 9.62 -41.36
N GLN A 31 24.59 8.75 -42.37
CA GLN A 31 23.77 7.54 -42.28
C GLN A 31 24.22 6.64 -41.13
N SER A 32 25.53 6.43 -40.96
CA SER A 32 26.05 5.60 -39.86
C SER A 32 25.72 6.17 -38.48
N SER A 33 25.77 7.49 -38.33
CA SER A 33 25.42 8.20 -37.10
C SER A 33 23.94 8.07 -36.75
N ASP A 34 23.06 8.19 -37.76
CA ASP A 34 21.61 8.07 -37.56
C ASP A 34 21.20 6.64 -37.17
N PHE A 35 21.84 5.63 -37.78
CA PHE A 35 21.63 4.23 -37.40
C PHE A 35 22.12 3.95 -35.97
N GLU A 36 23.29 4.48 -35.59
CA GLU A 36 23.82 4.31 -34.24
C GLU A 36 22.92 4.98 -33.19
N SER A 37 22.47 6.20 -33.45
CA SER A 37 21.54 6.93 -32.59
C SER A 37 20.22 6.17 -32.41
N SER A 38 19.63 5.69 -33.51
CA SER A 38 18.39 4.90 -33.49
C SER A 38 18.56 3.57 -32.75
N ALA A 39 19.70 2.89 -32.96
CA ALA A 39 20.00 1.63 -32.27
C ALA A 39 20.19 1.85 -30.75
N ARG A 40 20.79 2.98 -30.34
CA ARG A 40 20.90 3.35 -28.92
C ARG A 40 19.53 3.57 -28.28
N LEU A 41 18.63 4.27 -28.97
CA LEU A 41 17.25 4.49 -28.49
C LEU A 41 16.50 3.16 -28.28
N VAL A 42 16.53 2.27 -29.27
CA VAL A 42 15.86 0.96 -29.18
C VAL A 42 16.46 0.09 -28.06
N ASN A 43 17.79 0.07 -27.92
CA ASN A 43 18.45 -0.66 -26.83
C ASN A 43 18.09 -0.06 -25.45
N SER A 44 17.95 1.26 -25.37
CA SER A 44 17.52 1.96 -24.16
C SER A 44 16.09 1.59 -23.76
N GLU A 45 15.13 1.62 -24.69
CA GLU A 45 13.75 1.22 -24.42
C GLU A 45 13.66 -0.25 -24.02
N SER A 46 14.41 -1.12 -24.70
CA SER A 46 14.44 -2.55 -24.38
C SER A 46 15.02 -2.80 -22.97
N ALA A 47 16.04 -2.05 -22.57
CA ALA A 47 16.58 -2.12 -21.21
C ALA A 47 15.56 -1.65 -20.17
N LEU A 48 14.74 -0.63 -20.48
CA LEU A 48 13.68 -0.15 -19.59
C LEU A 48 12.60 -1.22 -19.41
N TYR A 49 12.11 -1.82 -20.50
CA TYR A 49 11.12 -2.90 -20.44
C TYR A 49 11.60 -4.09 -19.59
N LEU A 50 12.89 -4.43 -19.66
CA LEU A 50 13.48 -5.47 -18.82
C LEU A 50 13.55 -5.05 -17.35
N ALA A 51 13.86 -3.79 -17.05
CA ALA A 51 13.88 -3.25 -15.69
C ALA A 51 12.46 -3.22 -15.08
N GLU A 52 11.45 -2.80 -15.84
CA GLU A 52 10.05 -2.83 -15.39
C GLU A 52 9.57 -4.26 -15.15
N ALA A 53 9.91 -5.20 -16.02
CA ALA A 53 9.60 -6.61 -15.83
C ALA A 53 10.23 -7.19 -14.56
N GLY A 54 11.48 -6.81 -14.26
CA GLY A 54 12.15 -7.21 -13.01
C GLY A 54 11.54 -6.57 -11.77
N GLY A 55 11.14 -5.29 -11.85
CA GLY A 55 10.41 -4.62 -10.76
C GLY A 55 9.06 -5.28 -10.47
N GLN A 56 8.28 -5.60 -11.51
CA GLN A 56 7.01 -6.32 -11.39
C GLN A 56 7.19 -7.72 -10.81
N TRP A 57 8.24 -8.43 -11.23
CA TRP A 57 8.57 -9.74 -10.66
C TRP A 57 8.92 -9.62 -9.17
N GLY A 58 9.76 -8.66 -8.79
CA GLY A 58 10.15 -8.43 -7.39
C GLY A 58 8.96 -8.06 -6.51
N LEU A 59 8.07 -7.20 -7.00
CA LEU A 59 6.84 -6.82 -6.31
C LEU A 59 5.95 -8.04 -6.08
N LYS A 60 5.81 -8.89 -7.10
CA LYS A 60 5.03 -10.14 -6.97
C LYS A 60 5.61 -11.07 -5.91
N GLN A 61 6.94 -11.22 -5.83
CA GLN A 61 7.56 -12.05 -4.77
C GLN A 61 7.29 -11.48 -3.38
N LEU A 62 7.34 -10.14 -3.22
CA LEU A 62 7.05 -9.51 -1.93
C LEU A 62 5.57 -9.57 -1.56
N ILE A 63 4.64 -9.65 -2.50
CA ILE A 63 3.22 -9.85 -2.18
C ILE A 63 2.98 -11.21 -1.51
N ASP A 64 3.76 -12.24 -1.86
CA ASP A 64 3.52 -13.61 -1.37
C ASP A 64 4.16 -13.87 0.01
N SER A 65 5.28 -13.21 0.35
CA SER A 65 6.00 -13.47 1.61
C SER A 65 6.52 -12.22 2.34
N PHE A 66 6.40 -11.03 1.77
CA PHE A 66 6.88 -9.72 2.27
C PHE A 66 8.26 -9.77 2.93
N GLU A 67 9.13 -10.63 2.41
CA GLU A 67 10.47 -10.80 2.91
C GLU A 67 11.44 -10.84 1.72
N CYS A 68 12.54 -10.09 1.83
CA CYS A 68 13.66 -10.20 0.91
C CYS A 68 14.52 -11.47 1.19
N SER A 69 14.09 -12.34 2.10
CA SER A 69 14.88 -13.45 2.67
C SER A 69 14.58 -14.83 2.07
N ASP A 70 13.51 -14.95 1.28
CA ASP A 70 13.01 -16.25 0.84
C ASP A 70 14.00 -16.97 -0.09
N SER A 71 13.93 -18.31 -0.11
CA SER A 71 14.69 -19.21 -0.97
C SER A 71 14.65 -18.85 -2.47
N VAL A 72 13.63 -18.07 -2.88
CA VAL A 72 13.44 -17.54 -4.23
C VAL A 72 14.40 -16.37 -4.56
N TRP A 73 14.75 -15.55 -3.57
CA TRP A 73 15.76 -14.49 -3.72
C TRP A 73 17.19 -15.04 -3.66
N GLY A 74 17.37 -16.26 -3.14
CA GLY A 74 18.65 -16.91 -2.99
C GLY A 74 19.47 -16.34 -1.81
N SER A 75 20.61 -16.96 -1.50
CA SER A 75 21.52 -16.47 -0.44
C SER A 75 22.22 -15.16 -0.80
N LEU A 76 22.08 -14.72 -2.05
CA LEU A 76 22.65 -13.50 -2.60
C LEU A 76 21.47 -12.62 -2.96
N GLN A 77 21.44 -11.45 -2.36
CA GLN A 77 20.38 -10.43 -2.29
C GLN A 77 19.95 -9.88 -3.67
N THR A 78 20.34 -10.54 -4.75
CA THR A 78 20.33 -10.08 -6.11
C THR A 78 20.02 -11.25 -7.02
N VAL A 79 18.90 -11.18 -7.73
CA VAL A 79 18.48 -12.21 -8.67
C VAL A 79 18.67 -11.71 -10.10
N ILE A 80 19.36 -12.50 -10.92
CA ILE A 80 19.58 -12.18 -12.33
C ILE A 80 18.75 -13.14 -13.18
N HIS A 81 17.86 -12.57 -13.98
CA HIS A 81 17.11 -13.31 -14.99
C HIS A 81 17.69 -13.04 -16.37
N SER A 82 17.87 -14.10 -17.15
CA SER A 82 18.42 -14.03 -18.49
C SER A 82 17.41 -14.50 -19.52
N PHE A 83 17.15 -13.66 -20.53
CA PHE A 83 16.29 -13.97 -21.65
C PHE A 83 17.14 -14.11 -22.90
N PRO A 84 17.22 -15.33 -23.48
CA PRO A 84 17.98 -15.55 -24.70
C PRO A 84 17.54 -14.55 -25.78
N ASN A 85 18.51 -13.80 -26.31
CA ASN A 85 18.35 -12.79 -27.37
C ASN A 85 17.64 -11.47 -27.00
N LEU A 86 17.10 -11.33 -25.79
CA LEU A 86 16.45 -10.09 -25.37
C LEU A 86 17.32 -9.28 -24.41
N GLY A 87 17.93 -9.92 -23.42
CA GLY A 87 18.74 -9.22 -22.43
C GLY A 87 18.76 -9.91 -21.08
N GLN A 88 19.16 -9.17 -20.05
CA GLN A 88 19.10 -9.61 -18.67
C GLN A 88 18.43 -8.53 -17.82
N TYR A 89 17.77 -8.92 -16.73
CA TYR A 89 17.48 -7.98 -15.66
C TYR A 89 18.02 -8.52 -14.34
N GLU A 90 18.40 -7.60 -13.48
CA GLU A 90 18.83 -7.81 -12.11
C GLU A 90 17.80 -7.19 -11.19
N VAL A 91 17.43 -7.88 -10.11
CA VAL A 91 16.52 -7.37 -9.08
C VAL A 91 17.21 -7.48 -7.74
N ASN A 92 17.22 -6.38 -6.99
CA ASN A 92 17.74 -6.26 -5.64
C ASN A 92 16.61 -5.78 -4.72
N CYS A 93 16.59 -6.28 -3.49
CA CYS A 93 15.60 -5.95 -2.46
C CYS A 93 16.35 -5.40 -1.24
N ASP A 94 16.01 -4.19 -0.82
CA ASP A 94 16.64 -3.49 0.30
C ASP A 94 15.58 -2.93 1.25
N CYS A 95 15.95 -2.67 2.50
CA CYS A 95 15.06 -2.09 3.51
C CYS A 95 15.78 -0.98 4.30
N PRO A 96 15.79 0.27 3.78
CA PRO A 96 16.66 1.33 4.26
C PRO A 96 16.30 1.87 5.66
N THR A 97 15.03 1.75 6.06
CA THR A 97 14.51 2.37 7.30
C THR A 97 14.61 1.48 8.54
N CYS A 98 15.23 0.30 8.44
CA CYS A 98 15.24 -0.66 9.54
C CYS A 98 16.35 -0.37 10.59
N PRO A 99 16.00 -0.01 11.84
CA PRO A 99 16.99 0.29 12.88
C PRO A 99 17.78 -0.98 13.26
N GLY A 100 19.10 -0.92 13.17
CA GLY A 100 19.99 -2.03 13.58
C GLY A 100 20.20 -3.14 12.53
N LEU A 101 19.55 -3.06 11.37
CA LEU A 101 19.64 -4.03 10.28
C LEU A 101 20.03 -3.41 8.93
N GLN A 102 20.49 -2.16 8.92
CA GLN A 102 21.02 -1.50 7.71
C GLN A 102 22.08 -2.40 7.03
N GLY A 103 21.77 -2.89 5.82
CA GLY A 103 22.63 -3.79 5.05
C GLY A 103 22.43 -5.29 5.32
N ASN A 104 21.41 -5.69 6.10
CA ASN A 104 21.03 -7.10 6.29
C ASN A 104 19.56 -7.37 5.90
N PRO A 105 19.27 -7.46 4.59
CA PRO A 105 17.92 -7.65 4.05
C PRO A 105 17.28 -9.02 4.35
N GLN A 106 17.99 -9.96 5.00
CA GLN A 106 17.37 -11.19 5.49
C GLN A 106 16.30 -10.94 6.58
N TYR A 107 16.26 -9.73 7.15
CA TYR A 107 15.36 -9.38 8.25
C TYR A 107 14.56 -8.11 7.95
N CYS A 108 14.04 -7.97 6.73
CA CYS A 108 13.17 -6.82 6.41
C CYS A 108 11.78 -6.91 7.07
N ASN A 109 11.52 -7.94 7.86
CA ASN A 109 10.28 -8.12 8.61
C ASN A 109 10.21 -7.05 9.73
N GLY A 110 9.26 -6.13 9.62
CA GLY A 110 9.14 -5.00 10.55
C GLY A 110 9.73 -3.67 10.06
N CYS A 111 10.19 -3.57 8.80
CA CYS A 111 10.63 -2.30 8.24
C CYS A 111 9.44 -1.50 7.68
N SER A 112 9.41 -0.18 7.93
CA SER A 112 8.37 0.69 7.37
C SER A 112 8.46 0.88 5.86
N GLU A 113 9.59 0.49 5.25
CA GLU A 113 9.88 0.69 3.84
C GLU A 113 10.77 -0.44 3.29
N ILE A 114 10.36 -1.01 2.16
CA ILE A 114 11.13 -1.94 1.35
C ILE A 114 11.32 -1.31 -0.03
N VAL A 115 12.54 -1.33 -0.55
CA VAL A 115 12.90 -0.78 -1.85
C VAL A 115 13.33 -1.92 -2.76
N ILE A 116 12.60 -2.13 -3.85
CA ILE A 116 13.04 -3.00 -4.95
C ILE A 116 13.78 -2.13 -5.96
N THR A 117 15.01 -2.50 -6.25
CA THR A 117 15.78 -1.97 -7.38
C THR A 117 15.80 -3.02 -8.49
N SER A 118 15.33 -2.68 -9.68
CA SER A 118 15.54 -3.51 -10.87
C SER A 118 16.36 -2.81 -11.93
N THR A 119 17.37 -3.50 -12.47
CA THR A 119 18.23 -2.99 -13.55
C THR A 119 18.11 -3.90 -14.77
N GLY A 120 17.69 -3.36 -15.91
CA GLY A 120 17.66 -4.05 -17.19
C GLY A 120 18.93 -3.79 -18.01
N TYR A 121 19.47 -4.83 -18.63
CA TYR A 121 20.70 -4.82 -19.41
C TYR A 121 20.48 -5.37 -20.81
N ILE A 122 21.00 -4.66 -21.82
CA ILE A 122 21.05 -5.12 -23.19
C ILE A 122 22.52 -5.18 -23.65
N PRO A 123 23.04 -6.32 -24.12
CA PRO A 123 22.45 -7.66 -24.08
C PRO A 123 22.67 -8.40 -22.75
N SER A 124 23.65 -7.98 -21.93
CA SER A 124 23.97 -8.66 -20.68
C SER A 124 24.61 -7.71 -19.67
N GLN A 125 24.52 -8.07 -18.39
CA GLN A 125 25.11 -7.38 -17.25
C GLN A 125 26.64 -7.26 -17.37
N SER A 126 27.29 -8.30 -17.92
CA SER A 126 28.75 -8.34 -18.08
C SER A 126 29.30 -7.41 -19.17
N SER A 127 28.44 -6.99 -20.12
CA SER A 127 28.83 -6.13 -21.23
C SER A 127 27.61 -5.37 -21.77
N PRO A 128 27.06 -4.42 -21.00
CA PRO A 128 25.87 -3.71 -21.41
C PRO A 128 26.20 -2.65 -22.48
N ARG A 129 25.44 -2.68 -23.57
CA ARG A 129 25.32 -1.57 -24.53
C ARG A 129 24.33 -0.51 -24.04
N ALA A 130 23.30 -0.93 -23.31
CA ALA A 130 22.35 -0.05 -22.65
C ALA A 130 21.97 -0.64 -21.30
N LEU A 131 21.72 0.24 -20.33
CA LEU A 131 21.25 -0.11 -19.00
C LEU A 131 20.19 0.89 -18.53
N ARG A 132 19.16 0.38 -17.84
CA ARG A 132 18.09 1.20 -17.24
C ARG A 132 17.79 0.65 -15.87
N LYS A 133 17.54 1.54 -14.91
CA LYS A 133 17.19 1.21 -13.53
C LYS A 133 15.77 1.70 -13.26
N VAL A 134 14.99 0.88 -12.57
CA VAL A 134 13.69 1.22 -11.99
C VAL A 134 13.81 0.94 -10.50
N GLU A 135 13.29 1.85 -9.70
CA GLU A 135 13.18 1.70 -8.25
C GLU A 135 11.69 1.62 -7.91
N VAL A 136 11.33 0.77 -6.96
CA VAL A 136 9.97 0.60 -6.45
C VAL A 136 10.04 0.66 -4.95
N THR A 137 9.53 1.72 -4.37
CA THR A 137 9.43 1.88 -2.93
C THR A 137 8.08 1.37 -2.44
N ILE A 138 8.12 0.43 -1.51
CA ILE A 138 6.96 -0.17 -0.87
C ILE A 138 6.99 0.26 0.59
N SER A 139 6.09 1.13 0.98
CA SER A 139 5.91 1.46 2.39
C SER A 139 5.03 0.39 3.06
N GLN A 140 5.54 -0.25 4.11
CA GLN A 140 4.77 -1.17 4.93
C GLN A 140 4.04 -0.38 6.02
N GLY A 141 2.71 -0.43 6.00
CA GLY A 141 1.91 -0.15 7.17
C GLY A 141 1.89 -1.39 8.05
N LEU A 142 2.85 -1.55 8.95
CA LEU A 142 2.81 -2.64 9.93
C LEU A 142 1.62 -2.40 10.86
N PHE A 143 0.59 -3.21 10.71
CA PHE A 143 -0.50 -3.26 11.67
C PHE A 143 -0.12 -4.21 12.80
N SER A 144 0.85 -3.83 13.64
CA SER A 144 1.22 -4.59 14.85
C SER A 144 0.37 -4.24 16.07
N ASN A 145 -0.41 -3.17 15.95
CA ASN A 145 -1.13 -2.56 17.06
C ASN A 145 -2.62 -2.85 16.94
N VAL A 146 -3.25 -3.16 18.07
CA VAL A 146 -4.71 -3.27 18.20
C VAL A 146 -5.38 -1.91 17.99
N VAL A 147 -4.70 -0.84 18.42
CA VAL A 147 -5.15 0.55 18.25
C VAL A 147 -3.99 1.42 17.78
N SER A 148 -4.22 2.16 16.71
CA SER A 148 -3.28 3.15 16.18
C SER A 148 -3.97 4.48 15.94
N GLY A 149 -3.75 5.44 16.83
CA GLY A 149 -4.25 6.81 16.73
C GLY A 149 -3.22 7.73 16.07
N GLY A 150 -3.64 8.52 15.08
CA GLY A 150 -2.74 9.41 14.32
C GLY A 150 -2.43 10.71 15.07
N THR A 151 -3.38 11.14 15.90
CA THR A 151 -3.29 12.34 16.73
C THR A 151 -3.69 12.04 18.17
N LEU A 152 -4.83 11.38 18.38
CA LEU A 152 -5.39 11.15 19.71
C LEU A 152 -6.02 9.75 19.80
N PHE A 153 -5.79 9.08 20.93
CA PHE A 153 -6.57 7.94 21.37
C PHE A 153 -7.27 8.31 22.68
N ASN A 154 -8.60 8.25 22.68
CA ASN A 154 -9.43 8.77 23.74
C ASN A 154 -10.47 7.74 24.19
N TRP A 155 -10.50 7.42 25.48
CA TRP A 155 -11.50 6.53 26.09
C TRP A 155 -12.15 7.12 27.35
N HIS A 156 -12.04 8.42 27.63
CA HIS A 156 -12.68 9.03 28.81
C HIS A 156 -14.20 8.73 28.91
N ASN A 157 -14.88 8.59 27.76
CA ASN A 157 -16.30 8.29 27.64
C ASN A 157 -16.68 6.82 27.92
N THR A 158 -15.74 5.99 28.39
CA THR A 158 -16.01 4.61 28.83
C THR A 158 -16.19 4.49 30.35
N GLY A 159 -16.19 5.60 31.10
CA GLY A 159 -16.33 5.58 32.56
C GLY A 159 -17.53 4.74 33.05
N GLY A 160 -17.27 3.74 33.89
CA GLY A 160 -18.28 2.82 34.43
C GLY A 160 -18.64 1.63 33.52
N HIS A 161 -18.00 1.52 32.36
CA HIS A 161 -18.17 0.42 31.41
C HIS A 161 -16.95 -0.53 31.40
N TYR A 162 -17.13 -1.72 30.83
CA TYR A 162 -16.04 -2.67 30.61
C TYR A 162 -15.19 -2.24 29.41
N VAL A 163 -13.89 -2.07 29.59
CA VAL A 163 -12.92 -1.79 28.52
C VAL A 163 -11.75 -2.76 28.66
N ASP A 164 -11.51 -3.53 27.61
CA ASP A 164 -10.42 -4.50 27.53
C ASP A 164 -9.78 -4.43 26.14
N ILE A 165 -8.47 -4.22 26.10
CA ILE A 165 -7.70 -4.01 24.89
C ILE A 165 -6.43 -4.85 25.01
N ASP A 166 -6.48 -6.02 24.36
CA ASP A 166 -5.41 -7.01 24.26
C ASP A 166 -4.62 -6.79 22.97
N GLY A 167 -3.46 -6.14 23.11
CA GLY A 167 -2.51 -5.83 22.04
C GLY A 167 -1.81 -4.49 22.23
N ASP A 168 -0.83 -4.21 21.37
CA ASP A 168 -0.07 -2.96 21.42
C ASP A 168 -0.94 -1.76 21.00
N LEU A 169 -0.85 -0.64 21.72
CA LEU A 169 -1.49 0.63 21.34
C LEU A 169 -0.42 1.68 21.04
N GLN A 170 -0.67 2.50 20.02
CA GLN A 170 0.20 3.61 19.68
C GLN A 170 -0.59 4.86 19.32
N SER A 171 -0.24 5.98 19.96
CA SER A 171 -0.80 7.29 19.65
C SER A 171 0.16 8.40 20.11
N PRO A 172 0.20 9.57 19.46
CA PRO A 172 0.94 10.71 19.98
C PRO A 172 0.36 11.24 21.29
N ASN A 173 -0.97 11.17 21.42
CA ASN A 173 -1.72 11.64 22.57
C ASN A 173 -2.72 10.60 23.09
N PHE A 174 -2.85 10.52 24.41
CA PHE A 174 -3.81 9.70 25.13
C PHE A 174 -4.69 10.59 26.03
N GLU A 175 -5.95 10.19 26.23
CA GLU A 175 -6.94 10.82 27.11
C GLU A 175 -7.83 9.72 27.72
N GLY A 176 -7.86 9.60 29.05
CA GLY A 176 -8.38 8.40 29.68
C GLY A 176 -9.24 8.56 30.93
N ASP A 177 -9.13 9.65 31.69
CA ASP A 177 -9.49 9.56 33.11
C ASP A 177 -10.46 10.60 33.69
N ASP A 178 -10.58 11.82 33.16
CA ASP A 178 -11.36 12.82 33.90
C ASP A 178 -12.09 13.92 33.11
N ALA A 179 -12.10 13.86 31.78
CA ALA A 179 -12.71 14.88 30.92
C ALA A 179 -12.17 16.30 31.18
N ASP A 180 -10.96 16.39 31.72
CA ASP A 180 -10.24 17.64 31.76
C ASP A 180 -9.69 17.98 30.34
N SER A 181 -8.76 18.92 30.23
CA SER A 181 -8.26 19.37 28.92
C SER A 181 -6.77 19.06 28.73
N PHE A 182 -6.19 18.26 29.62
CA PHE A 182 -4.78 17.94 29.69
C PHE A 182 -4.56 16.53 29.14
N LEU A 183 -3.97 16.46 27.95
CA LEU A 183 -3.61 15.20 27.33
C LEU A 183 -2.28 14.66 27.86
N ASN A 184 -2.16 13.35 27.96
CA ASN A 184 -0.96 12.62 28.35
C ASN A 184 -0.53 12.90 29.79
N GLU A 185 -1.44 12.73 30.74
CA GLU A 185 -1.10 12.68 32.15
C GLU A 185 -0.61 11.27 32.53
N GLU A 186 0.64 11.17 33.01
CA GLU A 186 1.23 9.88 33.38
C GLU A 186 0.57 9.34 34.65
N GLY A 187 0.09 8.10 34.60
CA GLY A 187 -0.69 7.50 35.66
C GLY A 187 -2.16 7.90 35.63
N GLN A 188 -2.64 8.61 34.61
CA GLN A 188 -4.04 9.00 34.42
C GLN A 188 -4.48 8.59 33.02
N ASP A 189 -3.99 9.32 32.00
CA ASP A 189 -4.23 9.01 30.59
C ASP A 189 -3.36 7.88 30.06
N TYR A 190 -2.13 7.75 30.54
CA TYR A 190 -1.22 6.71 30.05
C TYR A 190 -0.34 6.16 31.17
N GLY A 191 0.18 4.94 31.03
CA GLY A 191 0.97 4.28 32.09
C GLY A 191 0.15 3.28 32.91
N PRO A 192 0.20 3.24 34.24
CA PRO A 192 -0.47 2.17 35.01
C PRO A 192 -2.01 2.18 34.98
N ASN A 193 -2.65 3.30 34.60
CA ASN A 193 -4.11 3.47 34.54
C ASN A 193 -4.67 3.35 33.11
N LEU A 194 -4.15 2.39 32.36
CA LEU A 194 -4.63 2.10 31.02
C LEU A 194 -5.91 1.26 31.04
N PRO A 195 -6.67 1.23 29.93
CA PRO A 195 -7.64 0.18 29.68
C PRO A 195 -7.05 -1.18 30.04
N ALA A 196 -7.86 -2.05 30.64
CA ALA A 196 -7.46 -3.41 30.95
C ALA A 196 -7.00 -4.13 29.66
N GLY A 197 -6.22 -5.19 29.82
CA GLY A 197 -5.72 -6.02 28.73
C GLY A 197 -4.19 -6.16 28.71
N ASP A 198 -3.68 -6.81 27.69
CA ASP A 198 -2.24 -7.05 27.46
C ASP A 198 -1.64 -6.15 26.37
N GLY A 199 -0.30 -6.12 26.27
CA GLY A 199 0.44 -5.34 25.26
C GLY A 199 1.10 -4.06 25.77
N THR A 200 1.91 -3.43 24.91
CA THR A 200 2.62 -2.18 25.20
C THR A 200 1.83 -0.96 24.77
N ARG A 201 1.95 0.13 25.52
CA ARG A 201 1.32 1.41 25.17
C ARG A 201 2.41 2.41 24.87
N THR A 202 2.53 2.75 23.60
CA THR A 202 3.64 3.56 23.09
C THR A 202 3.15 4.94 22.74
N ARG A 203 3.66 5.93 23.46
CA ARG A 203 3.49 7.32 23.05
C ARG A 203 4.49 7.66 21.96
N GLY A 204 4.00 8.10 20.82
CA GLY A 204 4.86 8.46 19.71
C GLY A 204 4.06 8.79 18.45
N PRO A 205 4.71 9.39 17.44
CA PRO A 205 4.08 9.58 16.15
C PRO A 205 3.62 8.23 15.60
N THR A 206 2.41 8.19 15.06
CA THR A 206 1.89 7.04 14.34
C THR A 206 1.75 7.43 12.88
N SER A 207 2.44 6.74 11.97
CA SER A 207 2.24 6.92 10.55
C SER A 207 1.02 6.11 10.11
N MET A 208 -0.02 6.78 9.65
CA MET A 208 -1.16 6.10 9.02
C MET A 208 -0.77 5.68 7.60
N PRO A 209 -0.80 4.38 7.28
CA PRO A 209 -0.47 3.92 5.95
C PRO A 209 -1.53 4.40 4.95
N ALA A 210 -1.14 4.61 3.69
CA ALA A 210 -2.06 5.11 2.67
C ALA A 210 -2.97 4.00 2.13
N ILE A 211 -4.29 4.17 2.04
CA ILE A 211 -5.15 3.15 1.43
C ILE A 211 -5.15 3.28 -0.10
N ASP A 212 -4.88 2.19 -0.83
CA ASP A 212 -5.00 2.15 -2.28
C ASP A 212 -6.47 2.01 -2.70
N MET A 213 -7.16 3.15 -2.75
CA MET A 213 -8.57 3.20 -3.15
C MET A 213 -8.79 2.66 -4.58
N SER A 214 -7.81 2.83 -5.46
CA SER A 214 -7.91 2.35 -6.85
C SER A 214 -7.87 0.82 -6.93
N TYR A 215 -7.01 0.19 -6.13
CA TYR A 215 -6.98 -1.26 -5.98
C TYR A 215 -8.32 -1.81 -5.52
N PHE A 216 -8.92 -1.23 -4.49
CA PHE A 216 -10.21 -1.72 -3.96
C PHE A 216 -11.36 -1.52 -4.94
N GLU A 217 -11.34 -0.41 -5.68
CA GLU A 217 -12.31 -0.16 -6.75
C GLU A 217 -12.18 -1.20 -7.87
N ASP A 218 -10.96 -1.43 -8.35
CA ASP A 218 -10.69 -2.42 -9.40
C ASP A 218 -10.99 -3.85 -8.93
N TYR A 219 -10.68 -4.19 -7.68
CA TYR A 219 -11.00 -5.48 -7.09
C TYR A 219 -12.52 -5.68 -7.02
N ALA A 220 -13.26 -4.66 -6.57
CA ALA A 220 -14.71 -4.71 -6.51
C ALA A 220 -15.35 -4.82 -7.89
N ALA A 221 -14.79 -4.14 -8.90
CA ALA A 221 -15.30 -4.15 -10.27
C ALA A 221 -14.99 -5.44 -11.03
N ASN A 222 -13.79 -6.01 -10.83
CA ASN A 222 -13.23 -7.03 -11.73
C ASN A 222 -12.99 -8.39 -11.08
N VAL A 223 -12.87 -8.46 -9.75
CA VAL A 223 -12.53 -9.70 -9.05
C VAL A 223 -13.74 -10.27 -8.31
N LYS A 224 -14.17 -9.60 -7.23
CA LYS A 224 -15.26 -10.08 -6.37
C LYS A 224 -15.82 -8.94 -5.55
N GLY A 225 -16.93 -8.38 -6.03
CA GLY A 225 -17.50 -7.23 -5.37
C GLY A 225 -18.57 -6.50 -6.15
N GLN A 226 -18.78 -5.25 -5.76
CA GLN A 226 -19.63 -4.31 -6.47
C GLN A 226 -19.19 -2.88 -6.21
N VAL A 227 -19.21 -2.06 -7.26
CA VAL A 227 -18.99 -0.61 -7.18
C VAL A 227 -20.34 0.11 -7.16
N PHE A 228 -20.50 1.04 -6.23
CA PHE A 228 -21.67 1.91 -6.10
C PHE A 228 -21.29 3.37 -6.32
N ASN A 229 -22.11 4.08 -7.10
CA ASN A 229 -21.96 5.52 -7.31
C ASN A 229 -22.82 6.31 -6.33
N GLY A 230 -22.22 7.26 -5.62
CA GLY A 230 -22.91 8.08 -4.62
C GLY A 230 -23.13 7.34 -3.29
N ASN A 231 -23.94 7.95 -2.43
CA ASN A 231 -24.21 7.43 -1.09
C ASN A 231 -24.97 6.09 -1.14
N ARG A 232 -24.65 5.19 -0.21
CA ARG A 232 -25.27 3.87 -0.10
C ARG A 232 -25.71 3.58 1.33
N THR A 233 -26.95 3.12 1.47
CA THR A 233 -27.44 2.50 2.70
C THR A 233 -27.51 1.00 2.49
N PHE A 234 -26.98 0.23 3.44
CA PHE A 234 -27.19 -1.20 3.56
C PHE A 234 -28.06 -1.47 4.78
N ASP A 235 -29.13 -2.25 4.62
CA ASP A 235 -30.03 -2.62 5.71
C ASP A 235 -30.11 -4.15 5.92
N HIS A 236 -30.87 -4.58 6.92
CA HIS A 236 -31.08 -6.02 7.24
C HIS A 236 -31.67 -6.86 6.08
N LYS A 237 -32.22 -6.23 5.03
CA LYS A 237 -32.75 -6.94 3.85
C LYS A 237 -31.67 -7.16 2.81
N ASP A 238 -30.58 -6.40 2.85
CA ASP A 238 -29.43 -6.61 1.98
C ASP A 238 -28.67 -7.86 2.44
N ASN A 239 -28.46 -8.81 1.51
CA ASN A 239 -27.60 -9.96 1.78
C ASN A 239 -26.14 -9.55 1.59
N LEU A 240 -25.45 -9.22 2.68
CA LEU A 240 -24.05 -8.81 2.68
C LEU A 240 -23.07 -9.98 2.86
N ASN A 241 -23.49 -11.23 2.81
CA ASN A 241 -22.58 -12.36 3.03
C ASN A 241 -21.85 -12.76 1.74
N ASN A 242 -20.55 -13.04 1.87
CA ASN A 242 -19.66 -13.54 0.83
C ASN A 242 -19.59 -12.65 -0.41
N LYS A 243 -19.59 -11.33 -0.22
CA LYS A 243 -19.61 -10.37 -1.33
C LYS A 243 -18.23 -9.92 -1.78
N GLY A 244 -17.17 -10.24 -1.04
CA GLY A 244 -15.83 -9.72 -1.34
C GLY A 244 -15.78 -8.24 -0.96
N VAL A 245 -15.63 -7.34 -1.93
CA VAL A 245 -15.48 -5.90 -1.68
C VAL A 245 -16.68 -5.11 -2.20
N TYR A 246 -17.28 -4.31 -1.34
CA TYR A 246 -18.19 -3.23 -1.74
C TYR A 246 -17.45 -1.91 -1.71
N TYR A 247 -17.24 -1.33 -2.89
CA TYR A 247 -16.62 -0.02 -3.05
C TYR A 247 -17.70 1.03 -3.30
N VAL A 248 -17.74 2.07 -2.48
CA VAL A 248 -18.78 3.12 -2.54
C VAL A 248 -18.15 4.49 -2.75
N ARG A 249 -18.47 5.11 -3.89
CA ARG A 249 -18.07 6.49 -4.23
C ARG A 249 -18.97 7.52 -3.54
N GLY A 250 -18.97 7.52 -2.21
CA GLY A 250 -19.83 8.37 -1.40
C GLY A 250 -19.87 7.90 0.05
N ARG A 251 -20.85 8.37 0.82
CA ARG A 251 -21.06 7.94 2.22
C ARG A 251 -21.74 6.58 2.28
N VAL A 252 -21.32 5.75 3.24
CA VAL A 252 -21.99 4.51 3.61
C VAL A 252 -22.80 4.67 4.89
N THR A 253 -23.98 4.06 4.93
CA THR A 253 -24.77 3.86 6.15
C THR A 253 -25.14 2.41 6.31
N LEU A 254 -24.75 1.78 7.42
CA LEU A 254 -25.19 0.47 7.85
C LEU A 254 -26.38 0.65 8.80
N ASP A 255 -27.60 0.47 8.27
CA ASP A 255 -28.85 0.69 8.98
C ASP A 255 -29.38 -0.61 9.60
N VAL A 256 -29.05 -0.80 10.87
CA VAL A 256 -29.51 -1.91 11.70
C VAL A 256 -30.78 -1.55 12.50
N SER A 257 -31.47 -0.46 12.17
CA SER A 257 -32.71 -0.07 12.90
C SER A 257 -33.87 -1.03 12.64
N GLY A 258 -33.91 -1.64 11.45
CA GLY A 258 -34.96 -2.58 11.05
C GLY A 258 -34.68 -4.05 11.38
N GLY A 259 -33.48 -4.37 11.85
CA GLY A 259 -33.04 -5.74 12.14
C GLY A 259 -31.52 -5.89 12.06
N ASP A 260 -31.05 -7.10 12.31
CA ASP A 260 -29.62 -7.40 12.34
C ASP A 260 -29.01 -7.48 10.94
N ILE A 261 -27.78 -6.99 10.78
CA ILE A 261 -26.97 -7.14 9.57
C ILE A 261 -25.84 -8.14 9.82
N ASN A 262 -25.70 -9.09 8.91
CA ASN A 262 -24.57 -10.02 8.89
C ASN A 262 -23.80 -9.85 7.57
N ALA A 263 -22.54 -9.45 7.66
CA ALA A 263 -21.62 -9.27 6.55
C ALA A 263 -20.40 -10.20 6.73
N ASN A 264 -20.64 -11.50 6.64
CA ASN A 264 -19.56 -12.48 6.73
C ASN A 264 -18.75 -12.47 5.42
N HIS A 265 -17.43 -12.32 5.52
CA HIS A 265 -16.53 -12.30 4.35
C HIS A 265 -16.92 -11.22 3.33
N THR A 266 -17.16 -10.02 3.85
CA THR A 266 -17.44 -8.83 3.06
C THR A 266 -16.74 -7.64 3.69
N THR A 267 -16.08 -6.89 2.82
CA THR A 267 -15.35 -5.66 3.10
C THR A 267 -16.12 -4.50 2.50
N ILE A 268 -16.21 -3.39 3.22
CA ILE A 268 -16.83 -2.17 2.74
C ILE A 268 -15.80 -1.05 2.73
N ILE A 269 -15.56 -0.53 1.53
CA ILE A 269 -14.63 0.56 1.25
C ILE A 269 -15.44 1.77 0.80
N SER A 270 -15.16 2.94 1.36
CA SER A 270 -15.93 4.16 1.14
C SER A 270 -15.01 5.33 0.85
N GLU A 271 -15.35 6.17 -0.13
CA GLU A 271 -14.67 7.45 -0.34
C GLU A 271 -15.11 8.53 0.68
N GLY A 272 -16.29 8.36 1.28
CA GLY A 272 -16.82 9.25 2.33
C GLY A 272 -16.97 8.55 3.67
N ASP A 273 -17.75 9.15 4.57
CA ASP A 273 -17.97 8.61 5.92
C ASP A 273 -18.66 7.24 5.89
N ILE A 274 -18.42 6.45 6.94
CA ILE A 274 -19.13 5.21 7.23
C ILE A 274 -19.86 5.39 8.55
N ARG A 275 -21.19 5.30 8.52
CA ARG A 275 -22.02 5.39 9.72
C ARG A 275 -22.75 4.09 10.00
N ILE A 276 -22.80 3.70 11.27
CA ILE A 276 -23.72 2.65 11.75
C ILE A 276 -24.85 3.33 12.51
N GLN A 277 -26.10 2.96 12.19
CA GLN A 277 -27.29 3.51 12.84
C GLN A 277 -28.29 2.43 13.21
N GLY A 278 -28.96 2.61 14.35
CA GLY A 278 -29.97 1.71 14.90
C GLY A 278 -29.43 0.76 15.98
N ALA A 279 -30.37 0.12 16.68
CA ALA A 279 -30.08 -0.74 17.82
C ALA A 279 -29.90 -2.23 17.47
N GLY A 280 -30.15 -2.67 16.23
CA GLY A 280 -29.93 -4.06 15.83
C GLY A 280 -28.46 -4.45 15.85
N ALA A 281 -28.18 -5.75 15.74
CA ALA A 281 -26.82 -6.25 15.72
C ALA A 281 -26.14 -6.04 14.35
N LEU A 282 -24.82 -5.83 14.37
CA LEU A 282 -23.96 -5.88 13.19
C LEU A 282 -22.83 -6.85 13.46
N ASN A 283 -22.74 -7.89 12.63
CA ASN A 283 -21.65 -8.86 12.67
C ASN A 283 -20.91 -8.82 11.33
N MET A 284 -19.63 -8.45 11.36
CA MET A 284 -18.74 -8.46 10.20
C MET A 284 -17.60 -9.43 10.44
N LYS A 285 -17.41 -10.37 9.50
CA LYS A 285 -16.24 -11.26 9.53
C LYS A 285 -15.27 -10.86 8.44
N ALA A 286 -13.99 -10.78 8.80
CA ALA A 286 -12.92 -10.46 7.86
C ALA A 286 -13.00 -11.35 6.61
N TYR A 287 -12.75 -10.73 5.45
CA TYR A 287 -12.50 -11.48 4.24
C TYR A 287 -11.08 -12.03 4.32
N VAL A 288 -10.96 -13.36 4.31
CA VAL A 288 -9.67 -14.04 4.27
C VAL A 288 -9.68 -14.91 3.03
N ASP A 289 -8.91 -14.53 2.01
CA ASP A 289 -8.74 -15.38 0.84
C ASP A 289 -7.79 -16.53 1.18
N SER A 290 -8.31 -17.76 1.20
CA SER A 290 -7.51 -18.95 1.48
C SER A 290 -6.40 -19.21 0.46
N SER A 291 -6.47 -18.59 -0.73
CA SER A 291 -5.50 -18.77 -1.80
C SER A 291 -4.40 -17.71 -1.85
N ALA A 292 -4.62 -16.55 -1.24
CA ALA A 292 -3.72 -15.40 -1.32
C ALA A 292 -3.23 -14.87 0.04
N HIS A 293 -3.67 -15.47 1.16
CA HIS A 293 -3.43 -14.95 2.52
C HIS A 293 -3.84 -13.48 2.72
N GLU A 294 -4.60 -12.92 1.77
CA GLU A 294 -4.98 -11.52 1.77
C GLU A 294 -6.12 -11.32 2.77
N THR A 295 -5.89 -10.43 3.73
CA THR A 295 -6.91 -10.02 4.70
C THR A 295 -7.34 -8.61 4.36
N LEU A 296 -8.63 -8.45 4.08
CA LEU A 296 -9.20 -7.13 3.78
C LEU A 296 -9.85 -6.56 5.04
N PRO A 297 -9.83 -5.23 5.25
CA PRO A 297 -10.49 -4.61 6.39
C PRO A 297 -11.99 -4.91 6.39
N ASN A 298 -12.66 -4.85 7.54
CA ASN A 298 -14.13 -4.88 7.54
C ASN A 298 -14.68 -3.57 6.98
N LEU A 299 -14.15 -2.45 7.48
CA LEU A 299 -14.55 -1.10 7.09
C LEU A 299 -13.30 -0.29 6.81
N ALA A 300 -13.25 0.40 5.66
CA ALA A 300 -12.18 1.34 5.40
C ALA A 300 -12.59 2.56 4.57
N THR A 301 -11.92 3.68 4.82
CA THR A 301 -12.05 4.92 4.06
C THR A 301 -10.73 5.67 4.07
N GLU A 302 -10.44 6.48 3.06
CA GLU A 302 -9.22 7.32 3.08
C GLU A 302 -9.44 8.60 3.91
N ASN A 303 -10.58 9.25 3.72
CA ASN A 303 -10.81 10.61 4.22
C ASN A 303 -12.10 10.78 5.04
N GLY A 304 -12.93 9.74 5.12
CA GLY A 304 -14.19 9.80 5.85
C GLY A 304 -14.05 9.36 7.29
N ASP A 305 -15.01 9.79 8.10
CA ASP A 305 -15.12 9.35 9.49
C ASP A 305 -15.83 7.99 9.57
N ILE A 306 -15.52 7.21 10.60
CA ILE A 306 -16.21 5.96 10.92
C ILE A 306 -16.92 6.12 12.27
N ILE A 307 -18.26 6.09 12.26
CA ILE A 307 -19.07 6.58 13.39
C ILE A 307 -20.14 5.58 13.82
N PHE A 308 -20.08 5.14 15.08
CA PHE A 308 -21.03 4.23 15.74
C PHE A 308 -21.62 4.93 16.98
N PHE A 309 -22.66 5.76 16.81
CA PHE A 309 -23.21 6.51 17.96
C PHE A 309 -24.35 5.82 18.70
N ASP A 310 -25.09 4.94 18.02
CA ASP A 310 -26.33 4.40 18.58
C ASP A 310 -26.06 3.20 19.50
N ASP A 311 -26.71 3.20 20.67
CA ASP A 311 -26.70 2.07 21.61
C ASP A 311 -27.32 0.82 20.94
N PRO A 312 -26.58 -0.30 20.88
CA PRO A 312 -27.16 -1.58 20.48
C PRO A 312 -28.22 -2.04 21.50
N ALA A 313 -29.13 -2.89 21.05
CA ALA A 313 -30.13 -3.52 21.91
C ALA A 313 -29.45 -4.53 22.83
N GLY A 314 -29.79 -4.48 24.12
CA GLY A 314 -29.23 -5.37 25.14
C GLY A 314 -29.57 -4.88 26.53
N ALA A 315 -29.78 -5.81 27.47
CA ALA A 315 -30.05 -5.50 28.87
C ALA A 315 -28.76 -5.27 29.67
N THR A 316 -27.61 -5.74 29.16
CA THR A 316 -26.29 -5.58 29.78
C THR A 316 -25.29 -5.04 28.77
N ASP A 317 -24.21 -4.43 29.25
CA ASP A 317 -23.13 -3.92 28.40
C ASP A 317 -22.48 -5.02 27.55
N ASN A 318 -22.30 -6.23 28.11
CA ASN A 318 -21.80 -7.36 27.33
C ASN A 318 -22.73 -7.71 26.16
N GLN A 319 -24.05 -7.70 26.36
CA GLN A 319 -25.00 -7.94 25.27
C GLN A 319 -24.95 -6.84 24.21
N LYS A 320 -24.81 -5.57 24.61
CA LYS A 320 -24.67 -4.46 23.68
C LYS A 320 -23.35 -4.53 22.90
N ARG A 321 -22.24 -4.84 23.59
CA ARG A 321 -20.92 -5.07 23.00
C ARG A 321 -20.96 -6.22 21.99
N ASP A 322 -21.56 -7.35 22.35
CA ASP A 322 -21.71 -8.52 21.49
C ASP A 322 -22.62 -8.29 20.28
N ALA A 323 -23.41 -7.22 20.25
CA ALA A 323 -24.19 -6.83 19.08
C ALA A 323 -23.37 -6.04 18.04
N ARG A 324 -22.09 -5.76 18.30
CA ARG A 324 -21.18 -5.03 17.41
C ARG A 324 -19.88 -5.82 17.22
N LYS A 325 -19.92 -6.85 16.38
CA LYS A 325 -18.81 -7.78 16.17
C LYS A 325 -18.04 -7.50 14.88
N PHE A 326 -16.72 -7.35 14.99
CA PHE A 326 -15.81 -7.07 13.87
C PHE A 326 -14.56 -7.94 13.95
N ASP A 327 -14.52 -9.03 13.19
CA ASP A 327 -13.36 -9.94 13.21
C ASP A 327 -12.15 -9.38 12.43
N GLY A 328 -12.17 -8.15 11.90
CA GLY A 328 -11.11 -7.56 11.10
C GLY A 328 -10.89 -6.07 11.39
N LEU A 329 -10.05 -5.42 10.58
CA LEU A 329 -9.67 -4.02 10.81
C LEU A 329 -10.79 -3.03 10.47
N ILE A 330 -10.94 -2.02 11.32
CA ILE A 330 -11.65 -0.77 11.04
C ILE A 330 -10.61 0.32 10.80
N PHE A 331 -10.61 0.94 9.62
CA PHE A 331 -9.52 1.82 9.19
C PHE A 331 -10.02 3.14 8.58
N THR A 332 -9.41 4.25 8.99
CA THR A 332 -9.43 5.49 8.21
C THR A 332 -8.04 6.14 8.24
N ARG A 333 -7.58 6.68 7.10
CA ARG A 333 -6.24 7.28 7.02
C ARG A 333 -6.22 8.66 7.67
N THR A 334 -7.23 9.49 7.38
CA THR A 334 -7.27 10.89 7.84
C THR A 334 -8.55 11.28 8.57
N GLY A 335 -9.57 10.42 8.58
CA GLY A 335 -10.81 10.67 9.33
C GLY A 335 -10.73 10.23 10.78
N ASP A 336 -11.81 10.51 11.51
CA ASP A 336 -11.97 10.12 12.91
C ASP A 336 -12.71 8.79 13.03
N VAL A 337 -12.45 8.07 14.11
CA VAL A 337 -13.16 6.82 14.45
C VAL A 337 -13.81 7.00 15.81
N ILE A 338 -15.14 7.05 15.82
CA ILE A 338 -15.94 7.19 17.04
C ILE A 338 -16.76 5.92 17.21
N ILE A 339 -16.43 5.12 18.22
CA ILE A 339 -17.02 3.81 18.42
C ILE A 339 -17.72 3.74 19.78
N ARG A 340 -19.03 3.51 19.74
CA ARG A 340 -19.81 3.12 20.90
C ARG A 340 -20.15 1.64 20.86
N TYR A 341 -19.65 0.90 21.85
CA TYR A 341 -19.74 -0.56 21.96
C TYR A 341 -19.08 -1.32 20.80
N ILE A 342 -18.07 -2.15 21.09
CA ILE A 342 -17.43 -3.01 20.09
C ILE A 342 -16.84 -4.26 20.73
N ASN A 343 -17.01 -5.38 20.06
CA ASN A 343 -16.18 -6.58 20.18
C ASN A 343 -15.44 -6.73 18.84
N GLY A 344 -14.14 -6.44 18.81
CA GLY A 344 -13.42 -6.35 17.55
C GLY A 344 -11.95 -6.75 17.62
N VAL A 345 -11.26 -6.64 16.49
CA VAL A 345 -9.84 -7.03 16.38
C VAL A 345 -8.90 -5.84 16.39
N ALA A 346 -9.11 -4.84 15.52
CA ALA A 346 -8.22 -3.69 15.47
C ALA A 346 -8.91 -2.43 14.92
N VAL A 347 -8.43 -1.27 15.36
CA VAL A 347 -8.96 0.04 14.95
C VAL A 347 -7.81 1.01 14.65
N MET A 348 -7.92 1.73 13.55
CA MET A 348 -6.96 2.75 13.14
C MET A 348 -7.67 3.99 12.60
N GLY A 349 -7.23 5.18 13.03
CA GLY A 349 -7.83 6.45 12.66
C GLY A 349 -7.00 7.66 13.08
N LEU A 350 -7.34 8.85 12.60
CA LEU A 350 -6.67 10.09 13.00
C LEU A 350 -6.91 10.38 14.48
N ASN A 351 -8.17 10.55 14.87
CA ASN A 351 -8.59 10.52 16.27
C ASN A 351 -9.45 9.28 16.50
N ILE A 352 -9.20 8.56 17.58
CA ILE A 352 -10.00 7.41 17.98
C ILE A 352 -10.67 7.75 19.30
N GLU A 353 -12.00 7.70 19.32
CA GLU A 353 -12.82 7.99 20.49
C GLU A 353 -13.70 6.77 20.83
N LEU A 354 -13.53 6.23 22.04
CA LEU A 354 -14.21 5.04 22.52
C LEU A 354 -15.26 5.37 23.59
N TRP A 355 -16.44 4.79 23.44
CA TRP A 355 -17.61 5.05 24.27
C TRP A 355 -18.26 3.73 24.69
N GLY A 356 -18.80 3.67 25.92
CA GLY A 356 -19.46 2.46 26.40
C GLY A 356 -18.50 1.30 26.60
N SER A 357 -18.93 0.06 26.32
CA SER A 357 -18.12 -1.13 26.58
C SER A 357 -17.34 -1.62 25.35
N ILE A 358 -16.03 -1.82 25.53
CA ILE A 358 -15.07 -2.11 24.47
C ILE A 358 -14.34 -3.42 24.80
N GLU A 359 -14.16 -4.26 23.79
CA GLU A 359 -13.30 -5.44 23.80
C GLU A 359 -12.58 -5.48 22.45
N LEU A 360 -11.26 -5.32 22.47
CA LEU A 360 -10.42 -5.43 21.28
C LEU A 360 -9.33 -6.48 21.54
N GLU A 361 -9.28 -7.51 20.71
CA GLU A 361 -8.28 -8.58 20.81
C GLU A 361 -7.51 -8.68 19.49
N TYR A 362 -6.24 -8.29 19.52
CA TYR A 362 -5.41 -8.31 18.32
C TYR A 362 -5.23 -9.74 17.79
N ASN A 363 -5.49 -9.92 16.50
CA ASN A 363 -5.32 -11.21 15.85
C ASN A 363 -4.63 -11.04 14.49
N PRO A 364 -3.36 -11.48 14.35
CA PRO A 364 -2.60 -11.31 13.11
C PRO A 364 -3.18 -12.14 11.94
N ARG A 365 -4.13 -13.04 12.20
CA ARG A 365 -4.86 -13.75 11.15
C ARG A 365 -5.81 -12.84 10.36
N TYR A 366 -6.30 -11.77 10.97
CA TYR A 366 -7.35 -10.93 10.40
C TYR A 366 -6.90 -9.49 10.14
N VAL A 367 -5.66 -9.21 10.49
CA VAL A 367 -5.00 -7.93 10.30
C VAL A 367 -3.72 -8.24 9.56
N ASP A 368 -3.66 -7.82 8.30
CA ASP A 368 -2.50 -8.08 7.45
C ASP A 368 -1.28 -7.37 8.04
N THR A 369 -0.35 -8.14 8.59
CA THR A 369 0.92 -7.60 9.10
C THR A 369 1.79 -7.02 7.98
N GLN A 370 1.55 -7.43 6.73
CA GLN A 370 2.22 -6.93 5.53
C GLN A 370 1.51 -5.70 4.94
N GLY A 371 0.30 -5.41 5.42
CA GLY A 371 -0.55 -4.30 5.03
C GLY A 371 -1.36 -4.59 3.75
N PHE A 372 -2.65 -4.26 3.75
CA PHE A 372 -3.51 -4.25 2.55
C PHE A 372 -3.29 -3.00 1.68
N ILE A 373 -2.13 -2.37 1.84
CA ILE A 373 -1.74 -1.06 1.34
C ILE A 373 -0.54 -1.28 0.43
N ARG A 374 -0.81 -1.40 -0.87
CA ARG A 374 0.23 -1.67 -1.84
C ARG A 374 0.93 -0.35 -2.17
N GLY A 375 2.22 -0.29 -1.85
CA GLY A 375 3.03 0.91 -1.96
C GLY A 375 3.01 1.53 -3.37
N THR A 376 3.14 2.86 -3.41
CA THR A 376 3.23 3.63 -4.63
C THR A 376 4.48 3.25 -5.42
N ILE A 377 4.33 2.84 -6.69
CA ILE A 377 5.48 2.62 -7.58
C ILE A 377 6.03 3.99 -7.99
N GLU A 378 7.07 4.47 -7.30
CA GLU A 378 7.82 5.67 -7.71
C GLU A 378 8.97 5.30 -8.64
N VAL A 379 8.75 5.41 -9.96
CA VAL A 379 9.82 5.21 -10.96
C VAL A 379 10.80 6.38 -10.91
N MET A 380 11.94 6.22 -10.22
CA MET A 380 13.00 7.24 -10.17
C MET A 380 14.12 7.07 -11.20
N ASP A 381 14.27 8.16 -11.95
CA ASP A 381 15.36 8.76 -12.73
C ASP A 381 16.49 7.97 -13.43
N TRP A 382 16.74 8.46 -14.65
CA TRP A 382 17.74 8.10 -15.63
C TRP A 382 19.16 8.53 -15.21
N LYS A 383 20.14 7.63 -15.35
CA LYS A 383 21.58 7.98 -15.42
C LYS A 383 22.19 7.38 -16.68
N GLU A 384 22.56 8.24 -17.63
CA GLU A 384 23.51 7.89 -18.68
C GLU A 384 24.94 7.91 -18.12
N GLN A 385 25.76 6.92 -18.50
CA GLN A 385 27.21 6.96 -18.37
C GLN A 385 27.84 7.38 -19.68
#